data_AF-A0A1M7YJ21-F1
#
_entry.id   AF-A0A1M7YJ21-F1
#
_cell.length_a   1.000
_cell.length_b   1.000
_cell.length_c   1.000
_cell.angle_alpha   90.00
_cell.angle_beta   90.00
_cell.angle_gamma   90.00
#
_symmetry.space_group_name_H-M   'P 1'
#
loop_
_entity.id
_entity.type
_entity.pdbx_description
1 polymer ?
#
loop_
_entity_poly.entity_id
_entity_poly.type
_entity_poly.pdbx_seq_one_letter_code
_entity_poly.pdbx_strand_id
1 'polypeptide(L)'
;MERLIIMYYHKKIKIRELEFNKEVYMVIKIVYTLLVGAYSILLLLSAIKELREKNTDSGNKLIFIGSILLFFSILPVWVVDFGAYFFVLLAGLVIIHTGALMNGYKLYGRPHFQHHIVRLVFTVVILAGFYSIAGV
;
A
#
# COMPACT_ATOMS: atom_id res chain seq x y z
N MET A 1 23.60 -26.81 -39.08
CA MET A 1 24.10 -25.59 -38.41
C MET A 1 23.02 -24.56 -38.17
N GLU A 2 22.21 -24.19 -39.18
CA GLU A 2 21.18 -23.14 -39.06
C GLU A 2 20.17 -23.33 -37.93
N ARG A 3 19.67 -24.57 -37.71
CA ARG A 3 18.74 -24.87 -36.60
C ARG A 3 19.32 -24.55 -35.21
N LEU A 4 20.62 -24.76 -35.01
CA LEU A 4 21.29 -24.46 -33.73
C LEU A 4 21.42 -22.95 -33.51
N ILE A 5 21.67 -22.20 -34.59
CA ILE A 5 21.76 -20.74 -34.56
C ILE A 5 20.39 -20.15 -34.19
N ILE A 6 19.31 -20.61 -34.84
CA ILE A 6 17.94 -20.16 -34.55
C ILE A 6 17.56 -20.46 -33.10
N MET A 7 17.85 -21.67 -32.61
CA MET A 7 17.58 -22.06 -31.22
C MET A 7 18.35 -21.20 -30.21
N TYR A 8 19.62 -20.86 -30.49
CA TYR A 8 20.42 -20.00 -29.64
C TYR A 8 19.83 -18.58 -29.54
N TYR A 9 19.46 -17.97 -30.67
CA TYR A 9 18.85 -16.64 -30.67
C TYR A 9 17.49 -16.64 -29.97
N HIS A 10 16.66 -17.66 -30.17
CA HIS A 10 15.37 -17.77 -29.49
C HIS A 10 15.52 -17.87 -27.96
N LYS A 11 16.46 -18.69 -27.48
CA LYS A 11 16.76 -18.79 -26.05
C LYS A 11 17.26 -17.46 -25.48
N LYS A 12 18.14 -16.76 -26.20
CA LYS A 12 18.70 -15.47 -25.77
C LYS A 12 17.63 -14.37 -25.68
N ILE A 13 16.69 -14.35 -26.63
CA ILE A 13 15.54 -13.42 -26.61
C ILE A 13 14.67 -13.71 -25.37
N LYS A 14 14.30 -14.97 -25.14
CA LYS A 14 13.48 -15.36 -23.99
C LYS A 14 14.13 -15.02 -22.64
N ILE A 15 15.45 -15.18 -22.51
CA ILE A 15 16.19 -14.79 -21.29
C ILE A 15 16.12 -13.27 -21.10
N ARG A 16 16.34 -12.49 -22.17
CA ARG A 16 16.26 -11.02 -22.11
C ARG A 16 14.86 -10.54 -21.73
N GLU A 17 13.80 -11.15 -22.27
CA GLU A 17 12.42 -10.84 -21.88
C GLU A 17 12.16 -11.16 -20.40
N LEU A 18 12.67 -12.28 -19.89
CA LEU A 18 12.57 -12.63 -18.47
C LEU A 18 13.33 -11.65 -17.56
N GLU A 19 14.51 -11.20 -17.97
CA GLU A 19 15.30 -10.19 -17.25
C GLU A 19 14.58 -8.84 -17.23
N PHE A 20 14.11 -8.38 -18.38
CA PHE A 20 13.33 -7.14 -18.48
C PHE A 20 12.08 -7.17 -17.59
N ASN A 21 11.34 -8.28 -17.59
CA ASN A 21 10.16 -8.43 -16.74
C ASN A 21 10.51 -8.38 -15.24
N LYS A 22 11.67 -8.93 -14.83
CA LYS A 22 12.14 -8.84 -13.43
C LYS A 22 12.51 -7.42 -13.04
N GLU A 23 13.17 -6.67 -13.91
CA GLU A 23 13.52 -5.26 -13.68
C GLU A 23 12.26 -4.42 -13.49
N VAL A 24 11.28 -4.55 -14.39
CA VAL A 24 9.99 -3.85 -14.29
C VAL A 24 9.28 -4.20 -12.98
N TYR A 25 9.22 -5.49 -12.63
CA TYR A 25 8.61 -5.93 -11.38
C TYR A 25 9.31 -5.35 -10.14
N MET A 26 10.64 -5.25 -10.16
CA MET A 26 11.41 -4.63 -9.08
C MET A 26 11.10 -3.14 -8.93
N VAL A 27 11.00 -2.41 -10.05
CA VAL A 27 10.62 -0.99 -10.04
C VAL A 27 9.23 -0.80 -9.43
N ILE A 28 8.26 -1.65 -9.82
CA ILE A 28 6.90 -1.60 -9.26
C ILE A 28 6.91 -1.81 -7.73
N LYS A 29 7.68 -2.79 -7.23
CA LYS A 29 7.84 -3.03 -5.78
C LYS A 29 8.40 -1.83 -5.03
N ILE A 30 9.43 -1.18 -5.59
CA ILE A 30 10.05 0.02 -5.01
C ILE A 30 9.02 1.15 -4.95
N VAL A 31 8.38 1.47 -6.07
CA VAL A 31 7.38 2.53 -6.16
C VAL A 31 6.24 2.28 -5.17
N TYR A 32 5.72 1.06 -5.11
CA TYR A 32 4.66 0.69 -4.17
C TYR A 32 5.09 0.88 -2.71
N THR A 33 6.27 0.39 -2.35
CA THR A 33 6.81 0.50 -0.99
C THR A 33 6.97 1.97 -0.59
N LEU A 34 7.49 2.81 -1.49
CA LEU A 34 7.63 4.24 -1.24
C LEU A 34 6.28 4.93 -1.09
N LEU A 35 5.31 4.64 -1.95
CA LEU A 35 3.98 5.24 -1.90
C LEU A 35 3.23 4.87 -0.60
N VAL A 36 3.16 3.57 -0.27
CA VAL A 36 2.46 3.10 0.93
C VAL A 36 3.20 3.54 2.20
N GLY A 37 4.54 3.46 2.19
CA GLY A 37 5.38 3.92 3.28
C GLY A 37 5.20 5.41 3.56
N ALA A 38 5.29 6.27 2.54
CA ALA A 38 5.09 7.70 2.68
C ALA A 38 3.66 8.02 3.17
N TYR A 39 2.64 7.39 2.59
CA TYR A 39 1.25 7.62 2.97
C TYR A 39 0.96 7.20 4.43
N SER A 40 1.43 6.02 4.85
CA SER A 40 1.28 5.55 6.23
C SER A 40 2.02 6.44 7.24
N ILE A 41 3.22 6.93 6.89
CA ILE A 41 3.96 7.90 7.73
C ILE A 41 3.21 9.21 7.85
N LEU A 42 2.67 9.76 6.76
CA LEU A 42 1.89 11.00 6.80
C LEU A 42 0.65 10.87 7.70
N LEU A 43 -0.05 9.74 7.62
CA LEU A 43 -1.18 9.45 8.49
C LEU A 43 -0.76 9.29 9.96
N LEU A 44 0.37 8.63 10.23
CA LEU A 44 0.95 8.52 11.56
C LEU A 44 1.27 9.88 12.15
N LEU A 45 1.96 10.75 11.40
CA LEU A 45 2.30 12.10 11.84
C LEU A 45 1.05 12.94 12.13
N SER A 46 0.03 12.83 11.27
CA SER A 46 -1.27 13.49 11.50
C SER A 46 -1.91 13.02 12.79
N ALA A 47 -1.97 11.70 13.02
CA ALA A 47 -2.57 11.14 14.22
C ALA A 47 -1.77 11.48 15.49
N ILE A 48 -0.43 11.43 15.44
CA ILE A 48 0.45 11.81 16.55
C ILE A 48 0.25 13.28 16.92
N LYS A 49 0.19 14.16 15.92
CA LYS A 49 -0.05 15.59 16.14
C LYS A 49 -1.37 15.80 16.89
N GLU A 50 -2.46 15.21 16.41
CA GLU A 50 -3.76 15.36 17.08
C GLU A 50 -3.80 14.74 18.47
N LEU A 51 -3.18 13.58 18.67
CA LEU A 51 -3.09 12.94 19.99
C LEU A 51 -2.27 13.79 20.98
N ARG A 52 -1.22 14.48 20.52
CA ARG A 52 -0.39 15.37 21.35
C ARG A 52 -1.13 16.66 21.73
N GLU A 53 -2.01 17.16 20.87
CA GLU A 53 -2.87 18.34 21.13
C GLU A 53 -4.03 18.03 22.10
N LYS A 54 -3.94 16.94 22.89
CA LYS A 54 -4.95 16.41 23.82
C LYS A 54 -6.29 16.02 23.17
N ASN A 55 -6.36 15.94 21.84
CA ASN A 55 -7.50 15.38 21.14
C ASN A 55 -7.39 13.85 21.10
N THR A 56 -7.55 13.21 22.28
CA THR A 56 -7.43 11.77 22.51
C THR A 56 -8.63 10.97 22.00
N ASP A 57 -9.27 11.49 20.96
CA ASP A 57 -10.46 10.90 20.38
C ASP A 57 -10.23 9.47 19.90
N SER A 58 -11.26 8.65 20.02
CA SER A 58 -11.20 7.25 19.59
C SER A 58 -10.88 7.14 18.10
N GLY A 59 -11.33 8.09 17.27
CA GLY A 59 -11.01 8.10 15.84
C GLY A 59 -9.53 8.36 15.55
N ASN A 60 -8.87 9.25 16.29
CA ASN A 60 -7.42 9.48 16.17
C ASN A 60 -6.59 8.26 16.59
N LYS A 61 -7.03 7.54 17.63
CA LYS A 61 -6.40 6.28 18.05
C LYS A 61 -6.55 5.21 16.97
N LEU A 62 -7.71 5.10 16.34
CA LEU A 62 -7.93 4.18 15.22
C LEU A 62 -7.03 4.56 14.03
N ILE A 63 -6.98 5.82 13.62
CA ILE A 63 -6.09 6.25 12.53
C ILE A 63 -4.63 5.90 12.86
N PHE A 64 -4.19 6.14 14.10
CA PHE A 64 -2.84 5.77 14.54
C PHE A 64 -2.58 4.26 14.39
N ILE A 65 -3.44 3.41 14.97
CA ILE A 65 -3.30 1.95 14.90
C ILE A 65 -3.35 1.45 13.46
N GLY A 66 -4.32 1.91 12.67
CA GLY A 66 -4.48 1.49 11.28
C GLY A 66 -3.30 1.92 10.41
N SER A 67 -2.68 3.08 10.69
CA SER A 67 -1.49 3.55 9.98
C SER A 67 -0.25 2.74 10.33
N ILE A 68 -0.12 2.27 11.58
CA ILE A 68 0.92 1.30 11.97
C ILE A 68 0.74 -0.02 11.21
N LEU A 69 -0.47 -0.56 11.16
CA LEU A 69 -0.76 -1.79 10.41
C LEU A 69 -0.47 -1.62 8.93
N LEU A 70 -0.88 -0.49 8.34
CA LEU A 70 -0.61 -0.17 6.95
C LEU A 70 0.90 -0.07 6.68
N PHE A 71 1.67 0.56 7.56
CA PHE A 71 3.13 0.61 7.45
C PHE A 71 3.73 -0.80 7.52
N PHE A 72 3.34 -1.62 8.49
CA PHE A 72 3.85 -2.99 8.62
C PHE A 72 3.46 -3.90 7.45
N SER A 73 2.36 -3.62 6.74
CA SER A 73 1.94 -4.39 5.57
C SER A 73 2.94 -4.35 4.40
N ILE A 74 3.92 -3.43 4.40
CA ILE A 74 4.93 -3.30 3.33
C ILE A 74 6.21 -4.08 3.60
N LEU A 75 6.55 -4.41 4.85
CA LEU A 75 7.74 -5.22 5.18
C LEU A 75 7.83 -6.54 4.38
N PRO A 76 6.73 -7.28 4.17
CA PRO A 76 6.71 -8.55 3.47
C PRO A 76 7.04 -8.44 1.99
N VAL A 77 6.88 -7.25 1.37
CA VAL A 77 7.19 -7.00 -0.05
C VAL A 77 8.58 -7.53 -0.42
N TRP A 78 9.52 -7.55 0.54
CA TRP A 78 10.91 -7.89 0.31
C TRP A 78 11.37 -9.23 0.91
N VAL A 79 10.57 -9.88 1.77
CA VAL A 79 11.10 -10.93 2.67
C VAL A 79 10.29 -12.23 2.68
N VAL A 80 8.96 -12.20 2.51
CA VAL A 80 8.10 -13.38 2.67
C VAL A 80 6.97 -13.41 1.64
N ASP A 81 6.19 -14.49 1.61
CA ASP A 81 5.01 -14.61 0.77
C ASP A 81 4.01 -13.47 1.07
N PHE A 82 3.85 -12.61 0.07
CA PHE A 82 3.16 -11.32 0.18
C PHE A 82 1.65 -11.51 0.38
N GLY A 83 1.08 -12.65 -0.05
CA GLY A 83 -0.35 -12.93 0.00
C GLY A 83 -0.94 -12.91 1.42
N ALA A 84 -0.20 -13.41 2.42
CA ALA A 84 -0.67 -13.45 3.81
C ALA A 84 -0.90 -12.05 4.42
N TYR A 85 -0.25 -11.03 3.87
CA TYR A 85 -0.30 -9.67 4.39
C TYR A 85 -1.37 -8.80 3.74
N PHE A 86 -2.12 -9.37 2.79
CA PHE A 86 -3.34 -8.76 2.28
C PHE A 86 -4.31 -8.43 3.41
N PHE A 87 -4.48 -9.34 4.37
CA PHE A 87 -5.38 -9.12 5.51
C PHE A 87 -4.89 -8.02 6.44
N VAL A 88 -3.57 -7.90 6.63
CA VAL A 88 -2.98 -6.81 7.44
C VAL A 88 -3.18 -5.46 6.75
N LEU A 89 -2.95 -5.41 5.44
CA LEU A 89 -3.22 -4.23 4.61
C LEU A 89 -4.69 -3.81 4.70
N LEU A 90 -5.61 -4.76 4.48
CA LEU A 90 -7.05 -4.51 4.49
C LEU A 90 -7.52 -4.05 5.88
N ALA A 91 -7.06 -4.71 6.95
CA ALA A 91 -7.37 -4.31 8.31
C ALA A 91 -6.90 -2.88 8.60
N GLY A 92 -5.66 -2.53 8.22
CA GLY A 92 -5.13 -1.18 8.36
C GLY A 92 -6.00 -0.14 7.65
N LEU A 93 -6.35 -0.38 6.39
CA LEU A 93 -7.18 0.52 5.57
C LEU A 93 -8.58 0.70 6.16
N VAL A 94 -9.25 -0.39 6.57
CA VAL A 94 -10.59 -0.34 7.20
C VAL A 94 -10.54 0.46 8.50
N ILE A 95 -9.55 0.20 9.36
CA ILE A 95 -9.40 0.90 10.64
C ILE A 95 -9.17 2.41 10.41
N ILE A 96 -8.35 2.79 9.42
CA ILE A 96 -8.13 4.20 9.05
C ILE A 96 -9.44 4.87 8.61
N HIS A 97 -10.26 4.20 7.79
CA HIS A 97 -11.54 4.75 7.31
C HIS A 97 -12.53 4.93 8.46
N THR A 98 -12.65 3.92 9.33
CA THR A 98 -13.50 4.00 10.52
C THR A 98 -13.09 5.15 11.42
N GLY A 99 -11.79 5.30 11.70
CA GLY A 99 -11.29 6.40 12.52
C GLY A 99 -11.55 7.78 11.88
N ALA A 100 -11.36 7.89 10.57
CA ALA A 100 -11.64 9.12 9.83
C ALA A 100 -13.14 9.46 9.79
N LEU A 101 -14.03 8.47 9.66
CA LEU A 101 -15.48 8.67 9.76
C LEU A 101 -15.85 9.22 11.13
N MET A 102 -15.35 8.61 12.20
CA MET A 102 -15.61 9.03 13.58
C MET A 102 -15.15 10.48 13.81
N ASN A 103 -13.93 10.82 13.38
CA ASN A 103 -13.42 12.19 13.47
C ASN A 103 -14.30 13.18 12.69
N GLY A 104 -14.71 12.82 11.47
CA GLY A 104 -15.57 13.65 10.63
C GLY A 104 -16.91 13.94 11.29
N TYR A 105 -17.59 12.90 11.79
CA TYR A 105 -18.85 13.05 12.51
C TYR A 105 -18.71 13.90 13.77
N LYS A 106 -17.63 13.73 14.54
CA LYS A 106 -17.40 14.51 15.75
C LYS A 106 -17.13 15.99 15.46
N LEU A 107 -16.31 16.30 14.46
CA LEU A 107 -15.90 17.68 14.15
C LEU A 107 -16.97 18.46 13.39
N TYR A 108 -17.69 17.81 12.47
CA TYR A 108 -18.58 18.50 11.52
C TYR A 108 -20.04 18.06 11.61
N GLY A 109 -20.38 17.10 12.48
CA GLY A 109 -21.71 16.48 12.53
C GLY A 109 -22.04 15.62 11.31
N ARG A 110 -21.10 15.49 10.35
CA ARG A 110 -21.24 14.79 9.08
C ARG A 110 -19.88 14.28 8.61
N PRO A 111 -19.81 13.22 7.79
CA PRO A 111 -18.56 12.82 7.16
C PRO A 111 -17.99 13.97 6.34
N HIS A 112 -16.69 14.26 6.49
CA HIS A 112 -16.03 15.21 5.61
C HIS A 112 -15.74 14.53 4.26
N PHE A 113 -16.75 14.50 3.38
CA PHE A 113 -16.75 13.72 2.14
C PHE A 113 -15.52 13.92 1.25
N GLN A 114 -15.00 15.16 1.14
CA GLN A 114 -13.80 15.42 0.33
C GLN A 114 -12.57 14.63 0.81
N HIS A 115 -12.29 14.62 2.12
CA HIS A 115 -11.18 13.87 2.69
C HIS A 115 -11.40 12.35 2.60
N HIS A 116 -12.65 11.89 2.59
CA HIS A 116 -12.98 10.48 2.38
C HIS A 116 -12.76 10.02 0.95
N ILE A 117 -13.18 10.82 -0.04
CA ILE A 117 -12.96 10.51 -1.45
C ILE A 117 -11.46 10.38 -1.73
N VAL A 118 -10.64 11.32 -1.23
CA VAL A 118 -9.19 11.25 -1.39
C VAL A 118 -8.62 9.97 -0.76
N ARG A 119 -9.01 9.62 0.48
CA ARG A 119 -8.56 8.37 1.14
C ARG A 119 -9.00 7.12 0.38
N LEU A 120 -10.19 7.13 -0.20
CA LEU A 120 -10.71 6.01 -0.99
C LEU A 120 -9.93 5.84 -2.29
N VAL A 121 -9.57 6.94 -2.97
CA VAL A 121 -8.68 6.91 -4.14
C VAL A 121 -7.32 6.30 -3.78
N PHE A 122 -6.71 6.74 -2.67
CA PHE A 122 -5.46 6.12 -2.20
C PHE A 122 -5.63 4.64 -1.88
N THR A 123 -6.74 4.25 -1.27
CA THR A 123 -7.04 2.84 -0.96
C THR A 123 -7.09 1.99 -2.22
N VAL A 124 -7.78 2.47 -3.26
CA VAL A 124 -7.86 1.76 -4.56
C VAL A 124 -6.49 1.63 -5.20
N VAL A 125 -5.69 2.71 -5.21
CA VAL A 125 -4.32 2.69 -5.77
C VAL A 125 -3.44 1.70 -5.00
N ILE A 126 -3.53 1.68 -3.68
CA ILE A 126 -2.76 0.76 -2.83
C ILE A 126 -3.18 -0.69 -3.08
N LEU A 127 -4.48 -0.98 -3.14
CA LEU A 127 -4.96 -2.33 -3.42
C LEU A 127 -4.56 -2.82 -4.82
N ALA A 128 -4.63 -1.95 -5.83
CA ALA A 128 -4.19 -2.27 -7.19
C ALA A 128 -2.67 -2.53 -7.25
N GLY A 129 -1.88 -1.73 -6.54
CA GLY A 129 -0.44 -1.95 -6.41
C GLY A 129 -0.12 -3.26 -5.69
N PHE A 130 -0.86 -3.59 -4.63
CA PHE A 130 -0.74 -4.86 -3.93
C PHE A 130 -0.99 -6.03 -4.87
N TYR A 131 -2.11 -6.02 -5.61
CA TYR A 131 -2.47 -7.07 -6.56
C TYR A 131 -1.40 -7.28 -7.63
N SER A 132 -0.89 -6.18 -8.19
CA SER A 132 0.17 -6.21 -9.22
C SER A 132 1.48 -6.83 -8.72
N ILE A 133 1.75 -6.75 -7.41
CA ILE A 133 2.96 -7.32 -6.80
C ILE A 133 2.72 -8.75 -6.32
N ALA A 134 1.54 -9.04 -5.76
CA ALA A 134 1.21 -10.33 -5.18
C ALA A 134 1.13 -11.47 -6.22
N GLY A 135 0.96 -11.14 -7.50
CA GLY A 135 0.83 -12.16 -8.56
C GLY A 135 -0.43 -13.01 -8.41
N VAL A 136 -1.43 -12.49 -7.69
CA VAL A 136 -2.81 -12.99 -7.65
C VAL A 136 -3.58 -12.37 -8.81
#